data_AF-A0A125QIF5-F1
#
_entry.id   AF-A0A125QIF5-F1
#
_cell.length_a   1.000
_cell.length_b   1.000
_cell.length_c   1.000
_cell.angle_alpha   90.00
_cell.angle_beta   90.00
_cell.angle_gamma   90.00
#
_symmetry.space_group_name_H-M   'P 1'
#
loop_
_entity.id
_entity.type
_entity.pdbx_description
1 polymer ?
#
loop_
_entity_poly.entity_id
_entity_poly.type
_entity_poly.pdbx_seq_one_letter_code
_entity_poly.pdbx_strand_id
1 'polypeptide(L)' 'MLGAAGGIEAVFTVLALRDQIAPMTLNLENPDALADGLDMVRDEARPMPIEYALSNGFGFGGVNASVLFRRWI' A
#
# COMPACT_ATOMS: atom_id res chain seq x y z
N MET A 1 11.35 9.95 -4.52
CA MET A 1 11.05 10.92 -3.45
C MET A 1 11.49 10.29 -2.13
N LEU A 2 12.50 10.82 -1.43
CA LEU A 2 13.02 10.16 -0.21
C LEU A 2 12.20 10.49 1.06
N GLY A 3 11.94 11.78 1.34
CA GLY A 3 11.11 12.18 2.49
C GLY A 3 9.60 12.24 2.20
N ALA A 4 9.21 12.63 0.99
CA ALA A 4 7.81 12.84 0.64
C ALA A 4 7.04 11.56 0.27
N ALA A 5 7.72 10.42 0.15
CA ALA A 5 7.08 9.14 -0.23
C ALA A 5 5.95 8.77 0.74
N GLY A 6 6.20 8.82 2.05
CA GLY A 6 5.19 8.46 3.04
C GLY A 6 3.94 9.36 3.01
N GLY A 7 4.10 10.65 2.69
CA GLY A 7 2.96 11.57 2.54
C GLY A 7 2.10 11.24 1.33
N ILE A 8 2.72 10.94 0.19
CA ILE A 8 2.01 10.55 -1.04
C ILE A 8 1.35 9.18 -0.87
N GLU A 9 2.07 8.22 -0.29
CA GLU A 9 1.56 6.88 0.00
C GLU A 9 0.33 6.95 0.92
N ALA A 10 0.40 7.71 2.02
CA ALA A 10 -0.73 7.92 2.92
C ALA A 10 -1.97 8.49 2.21
N VAL A 11 -1.79 9.44 1.29
CA VAL A 11 -2.89 9.97 0.47
C VAL A 11 -3.51 8.84 -0.37
N PHE A 12 -2.70 8.03 -1.06
CA PHE A 12 -3.22 6.91 -1.85
C PHE A 12 -3.86 5.81 -0.99
N THR A 13 -3.35 5.54 0.20
CA THR A 13 -3.96 4.61 1.17
C THR A 13 -5.35 5.09 1.59
N VAL A 14 -5.51 6.39 1.85
CA VAL A 14 -6.80 7.01 2.19
C VAL A 14 -7.76 6.99 0.99
N LEU A 15 -7.26 7.21 -0.23
CA LEU A 15 -8.06 7.08 -1.45
C LEU A 15 -8.52 5.64 -1.68
N ALA A 16 -7.68 4.64 -1.44
CA ALA A 16 -8.05 3.24 -1.51
C ALA A 16 -9.17 2.88 -0.52
N LEU A 17 -9.12 3.41 0.71
CA LEU A 17 -10.21 3.29 1.69
C LEU A 17 -11.49 3.99 1.25
N ARG A 18 -11.41 5.16 0.61
CA ARG A 18 -12.59 5.89 0.11
C ARG A 18 -13.26 5.15 -1.04
N ASP A 19 -12.46 4.77 -2.04
CA ASP A 19 -12.92 4.26 -3.33
C ASP A 19 -13.13 2.75 -3.32
N GLN A 20 -12.68 2.06 -2.26
CA GLN A 20 -12.79 0.61 -2.10
C GLN A 20 -12.09 -0.16 -3.23
N ILE A 21 -10.94 0.36 -3.62
CA ILE A 21 -10.08 -0.22 -4.67
C ILE A 21 -8.65 -0.22 -4.15
N ALA A 22 -8.02 -1.40 -4.13
CA ALA A 22 -6.60 -1.55 -3.89
C ALA A 22 -5.82 -1.30 -5.19
N PRO A 23 -4.86 -0.36 -5.23
CA PRO A 23 -4.05 -0.12 -6.42
C PRO A 23 -3.13 -1.31 -6.71
N MET A 24 -2.85 -1.55 -7.99
CA MET A 24 -1.91 -2.60 -8.41
C MET A 24 -0.46 -2.17 -8.22
N THR A 25 0.41 -3.15 -8.00
CA THR A 25 1.85 -2.98 -8.12
C THR A 25 2.26 -3.07 -9.59
N LEU A 26 2.56 -1.92 -10.19
CA LEU A 26 2.95 -1.82 -11.60
C LEU A 26 4.24 -2.63 -11.88
N ASN A 27 4.32 -3.26 -13.06
CA ASN A 27 5.46 -4.04 -13.56
C ASN A 27 5.83 -5.29 -12.73
N LEU A 28 4.93 -5.79 -11.89
CA LEU A 28 5.14 -7.05 -11.16
C LEU A 28 4.74 -8.23 -12.05
N GLU A 29 5.61 -8.65 -12.99
CA GLU A 29 5.37 -9.79 -13.91
C GLU A 29 5.92 -11.13 -13.39
N ASN A 30 7.05 -11.08 -12.68
CA ASN A 30 7.76 -12.24 -12.14
C ASN A 30 8.00 -12.03 -10.63
N PRO A 31 7.03 -12.36 -9.76
CA PRO A 31 7.19 -12.16 -8.31
C PRO A 31 8.28 -13.08 -7.75
N ASP A 32 8.97 -12.60 -6.72
CA ASP A 32 10.03 -13.34 -6.06
C ASP A 32 9.45 -14.54 -5.28
N ALA A 33 10.14 -15.69 -5.31
CA ALA A 33 9.74 -16.89 -4.56
C ALA A 33 9.74 -16.65 -3.03
N LEU A 34 10.54 -15.71 -2.54
CA LEU A 34 10.54 -15.31 -1.12
C LEU A 34 9.25 -14.58 -0.71
N ALA A 35 8.48 -14.05 -1.66
CA ALA A 35 7.19 -13.43 -1.43
C ALA A 35 6.02 -14.42 -1.60
N ASP A 36 6.29 -15.72 -1.74
CA ASP A 36 5.25 -16.73 -1.87
C ASP A 36 4.31 -16.72 -0.64
N GLY A 37 3.01 -16.81 -0.91
CA GLY A 37 1.95 -16.66 0.09
C GLY A 37 1.54 -15.22 0.43
N LEU A 38 2.22 -14.19 -0.11
CA LEU A 38 1.75 -12.80 -0.02
C LEU A 38 0.79 -12.47 -1.16
N ASP A 39 -0.38 -11.93 -0.79
CA ASP A 39 -1.37 -11.45 -1.74
C ASP A 39 -1.01 -10.04 -2.24
N MET A 40 -0.17 -9.99 -3.28
CA MET A 40 0.19 -8.76 -3.98
C MET A 40 -0.82 -8.47 -5.10
N VAL A 41 -1.41 -7.28 -5.12
CA VAL A 41 -2.31 -6.86 -6.21
C VAL A 41 -1.50 -6.64 -7.49
N ARG A 42 -1.79 -7.43 -8.53
CA ARG A 42 -1.07 -7.46 -9.81
C ARG A 42 -2.03 -7.25 -10.97
N ASP A 43 -1.48 -6.85 -12.12
CA ASP A 43 -2.15 -6.69 -13.43
C ASP A 43 -3.23 -5.60 -13.50
N GLU A 44 -4.16 -5.57 -12.54
CA GLU A 44 -5.23 -4.58 -12.45
C GLU A 44 -5.50 -4.16 -11.01
N ALA A 45 -6.04 -2.95 -10.85
CA ALA A 45 -6.51 -2.48 -9.55
C ALA A 45 -7.70 -3.35 -9.09
N ARG A 46 -7.71 -3.75 -7.82
CA ARG A 46 -8.65 -4.74 -7.29
C ARG A 46 -9.71 -4.08 -6.40
N PRO A 47 -11.01 -4.17 -6.73
CA PRO A 47 -12.08 -3.80 -5.81
C PRO A 47 -11.99 -4.65 -4.53
N MET A 48 -12.01 -4.00 -3.37
CA MET A 48 -11.84 -4.68 -2.08
C MET A 48 -12.64 -3.96 -0.99
N PRO A 49 -13.39 -4.68 -0.13
CA PRO A 49 -13.96 -4.10 1.06
C PRO A 49 -12.85 -3.81 2.08
N ILE A 50 -12.47 -2.54 2.23
CA ILE A 50 -11.37 -2.12 3.10
C ILE A 50 -11.92 -1.27 4.25
N GLU A 51 -11.82 -1.76 5.48
CA GLU A 51 -12.17 -0.98 6.68
C GLU A 51 -10.96 -0.27 7.31
N TYR A 52 -9.79 -0.93 7.26
CA TYR A 52 -8.54 -0.43 7.81
C TYR A 52 -7.43 -0.63 6.79
N ALA A 53 -6.52 0.33 6.71
CA ALA A 53 -5.35 0.23 5.84
C ALA A 53 -4.11 0.79 6.53
N LEU A 54 -2.99 0.09 6.36
CA LEU A 54 -1.70 0.42 6.96
C LEU A 54 -0.76 0.94 5.88
N SER A 55 -0.08 2.06 6.13
CA SER A 55 1.02 2.55 5.30
C SER A 55 2.33 2.46 6.11
N ASN A 56 3.33 1.80 5.53
CA ASN A 56 4.59 1.46 6.20
C ASN A 56 5.75 2.11 5.48
N GLY A 57 6.61 2.81 6.23
CA GLY A 57 7.84 3.41 5.72
C GLY A 57 9.07 2.88 6.45
N PHE A 58 10.03 2.33 5.70
CA PHE A 58 11.32 1.86 6.20
C PHE A 58 12.45 2.60 5.49
N GLY A 59 12.97 3.63 6.15
CA GLY A 59 13.98 4.54 5.61
C GLY A 59 15.42 4.18 6.01
N PHE A 60 16.38 4.82 5.34
CA PHE A 60 17.80 4.70 5.68
C PHE A 60 18.09 5.12 7.12
N GLY A 61 19.14 4.51 7.71
CA GLY A 61 19.50 4.75 9.11
C GLY A 61 18.60 4.03 10.12
N GLY A 62 17.76 3.10 9.67
CA GLY A 62 16.87 2.32 10.55
C GLY A 62 15.63 3.09 10.99
N VAL A 63 15.22 4.12 10.25
CA VAL A 63 14.02 4.90 10.55
C VAL A 63 12.78 4.15 10.07
N ASN A 64 12.04 3.56 11.00
CA ASN A 64 10.84 2.79 10.72
C ASN A 64 9.61 3.54 11.25
N ALA A 65 8.60 3.73 10.41
CA ALA A 65 7.35 4.38 10.77
C ALA A 65 6.16 3.65 10.14
N SER A 66 5.02 3.66 10.83
CA SER A 66 3.79 3.04 10.36
C SER A 66 2.59 3.88 10.78
N VAL A 67 1.61 4.01 9.89
CA VAL A 67 0.36 4.75 10.14
C VAL A 67 -0.83 3.89 9.73
N LEU A 68 -1.78 3.73 10.65
CA LEU A 68 -3.03 3.01 10.43
C LEU A 68 -4.18 4.00 10.20
N PHE A 69 -4.90 3.80 9.10
CA PHE A 69 -6.10 4.56 8.76
C PHE A 69 -7.33 3.67 8.89
N ARG A 70 -8.44 4.26 9.33
CA ARG A 70 -9.76 3.64 9.34
C ARG A 70 -10.67 4.39 8.37
N ARG A 71 -11.51 3.67 7.64
CA ARG A 71 -12.58 4.26 6.81
C ARG A 71 -13.56 5.07 7.68
N TRP A 72 -14.00 6.22 7.17
CA TRP A 72 -14.81 7.20 7.92
C TRP A 72 -16.25 7.38 7.40
N ILE A 73 -16.65 6.54 6.45
CA ILE A 73 -17.97 6.58 5.79
C ILE A 73 -18.77 5.37 6.26
#